data_AF-A0A1I1L5Q5-F1
#
_entry.id   AF-A0A1I1L5Q5-F1
#
_cell.length_a   1.000
_cell.length_b   1.000
_cell.length_c   1.000
_cell.angle_alpha   90.00
_cell.angle_beta   90.00
_cell.angle_gamma   90.00
#
_symmetry.space_group_name_H-M   'P 1'
#
loop_
_entity.id
_entity.type
_entity.pdbx_description
1 polymer ?
#
loop_
_entity_poly.entity_id
_entity_poly.type
_entity_poly.pdbx_seq_one_letter_code
_entity_poly.pdbx_strand_id
1 'polypeptide(L)'
;MSKIMRKKLLRPLIMLCLSFYTLNVFAEEECNVELALGLIITENVIRIVDGTQTRVQINSGLSKQNHQIFIKGRWIALTEEETLVLNEYSQGLRSTVPELVNLATDGVNLGLSAIEQVVEGFSDKEPEVLQNQLEYVEKALMNKFKKGDDFYYIAPQSLSRLDDFFKNEISDKIHAAVHGSLGAILLALGEAFESDEGNIEERLLDMGDRMDIISSEIDKALQKKASVLEKKAAEYCGCLQSLDETETRLQNIIPQLVEFDLVKIKPKI
;
A
#
# COMPACT_ATOMS: atom_id res chain seq x y z
N MET A 1 24.17 -65.51 -54.60
CA MET A 1 22.95 -65.63 -55.44
C MET A 1 21.80 -66.06 -54.53
N SER A 2 20.77 -65.21 -54.33
CA SER A 2 19.39 -65.60 -53.93
C SER A 2 19.22 -66.30 -52.56
N LYS A 3 18.24 -66.08 -51.67
CA LYS A 3 17.03 -65.26 -51.55
C LYS A 3 16.46 -65.57 -50.14
N ILE A 4 15.69 -64.63 -49.58
CA ILE A 4 14.45 -64.83 -48.79
C ILE A 4 14.60 -65.37 -47.35
N MET A 5 14.47 -64.52 -46.32
CA MET A 5 13.23 -64.03 -45.65
C MET A 5 12.61 -65.06 -44.69
N ARG A 6 12.72 -64.81 -43.37
CA ARG A 6 11.74 -65.26 -42.38
C ARG A 6 11.40 -64.14 -41.41
N LYS A 7 10.13 -63.76 -41.49
CA LYS A 7 9.32 -62.87 -40.64
C LYS A 7 9.73 -62.86 -39.16
N LYS A 8 9.82 -61.68 -38.56
CA LYS A 8 9.63 -61.51 -37.11
C LYS A 8 8.60 -60.43 -36.82
N LEU A 9 7.83 -60.76 -35.79
CA LEU A 9 6.57 -60.20 -35.35
C LEU A 9 6.59 -58.70 -35.06
N LEU A 10 5.48 -58.08 -35.43
CA LEU A 10 5.00 -56.76 -35.06
C LEU A 10 4.70 -56.71 -33.55
N ARG A 11 5.24 -55.71 -32.83
CA ARG A 11 4.80 -55.27 -31.51
C ARG A 11 4.49 -53.77 -31.61
N PRO A 12 3.27 -53.29 -31.36
CA PRO A 12 3.02 -51.87 -31.25
C PRO A 12 3.33 -51.42 -29.81
N LEU A 13 4.29 -50.52 -29.67
CA LEU A 13 4.55 -49.78 -28.43
C LEU A 13 3.57 -48.60 -28.40
N ILE A 14 2.53 -48.69 -27.55
CA ILE A 14 1.61 -47.58 -27.30
C ILE A 14 2.37 -46.55 -26.45
N MET A 15 2.86 -45.50 -27.08
CA MET A 15 3.46 -44.34 -26.41
C MET A 15 2.33 -43.38 -26.05
N LEU A 16 1.89 -43.41 -24.79
CA LEU A 16 0.93 -42.49 -24.20
C LEU A 16 1.61 -41.13 -23.97
N CYS A 17 1.51 -40.22 -24.94
CA CYS A 17 1.90 -38.82 -24.75
C CYS A 17 0.90 -38.14 -23.80
N LEU A 18 1.22 -38.11 -22.50
CA LEU A 18 0.64 -37.11 -21.60
C LEU A 18 1.21 -35.75 -21.96
N SER A 19 0.43 -34.95 -22.68
CA SER A 19 0.66 -33.51 -22.81
C SER A 19 0.45 -32.87 -21.43
N PHE A 20 1.54 -32.59 -20.73
CA PHE A 20 1.53 -31.69 -19.59
C PHE A 20 1.19 -30.30 -20.11
N TYR A 21 -0.07 -29.89 -19.95
CA TYR A 21 -0.43 -28.48 -19.98
C TYR A 21 0.20 -27.84 -18.75
N THR A 22 1.35 -27.19 -18.93
CA THR A 22 1.90 -26.29 -17.92
C THR A 22 0.95 -25.10 -17.84
N LEU A 23 0.10 -25.08 -16.80
CA LEU A 23 -0.52 -23.84 -16.36
C LEU A 23 0.62 -22.94 -15.91
N ASN A 24 0.86 -21.85 -16.64
CA ASN A 24 1.71 -20.78 -16.14
C ASN A 24 1.01 -20.20 -14.92
N VAL A 25 1.40 -20.66 -13.73
CA VAL A 25 1.17 -19.93 -12.49
C VAL A 25 2.01 -18.67 -12.64
N PHE A 26 1.36 -17.53 -12.90
CA PHE A 26 2.01 -16.24 -12.68
C PHE A 26 2.32 -16.19 -11.20
N ALA A 27 3.61 -16.32 -10.86
CA ALA A 27 4.08 -15.98 -9.53
C ALA A 27 3.70 -14.52 -9.31
N GLU A 28 2.93 -14.28 -8.25
CA GLU A 28 2.61 -12.94 -7.78
C GLU A 28 3.94 -12.32 -7.31
N GLU A 29 4.64 -11.64 -8.23
CA GLU A 29 5.82 -10.87 -7.89
C GLU A 29 5.36 -9.74 -6.96
N GLU A 30 5.59 -9.91 -5.66
CA GLU A 30 5.44 -8.84 -4.68
C GLU A 30 6.22 -7.61 -5.17
N CYS A 31 5.47 -6.54 -5.41
CA CYS A 31 5.94 -5.34 -6.07
C CYS A 31 6.76 -4.47 -5.10
N ASN A 32 8.08 -4.66 -5.06
CA ASN A 32 8.94 -3.82 -4.24
C ASN A 32 9.24 -2.49 -4.95
N VAL A 33 8.33 -1.54 -4.84
CA VAL A 33 8.46 -0.20 -5.44
C VAL A 33 8.71 0.85 -4.36
N GLU A 34 9.66 1.74 -4.65
CA GLU A 34 9.97 2.90 -3.83
C GLU A 34 9.74 4.19 -4.63
N LEU A 35 9.14 5.20 -4.00
CA LEU A 35 9.27 6.58 -4.44
C LEU A 35 10.44 7.22 -3.70
N ALA A 36 11.58 7.38 -4.36
CA ALA A 36 12.83 7.79 -3.72
C ALA A 36 12.79 9.24 -3.21
N LEU A 37 11.99 10.08 -3.87
CA LEU A 37 11.82 11.50 -3.59
C LEU A 37 10.38 11.79 -3.17
N GLY A 38 10.17 12.95 -2.58
CA GLY A 38 8.83 13.41 -2.26
C GLY A 38 8.13 13.88 -3.53
N LEU A 39 6.81 13.80 -3.53
CA LEU A 39 6.00 14.13 -4.69
C LEU A 39 4.79 14.94 -4.26
N ILE A 40 4.56 16.07 -4.92
CA ILE A 40 3.35 16.90 -4.76
C ILE A 40 2.66 16.97 -6.11
N ILE A 41 1.37 16.64 -6.15
CA ILE A 41 0.56 16.67 -7.36
C ILE A 41 -0.68 17.51 -7.10
N THR A 42 -0.93 18.44 -8.00
CA THR A 42 -2.18 19.19 -8.13
C THR A 42 -2.76 18.94 -9.53
N GLU A 43 -3.93 19.50 -9.82
CA GLU A 43 -4.49 19.45 -11.17
C GLU A 43 -3.49 19.95 -12.23
N ASN A 44 -2.81 21.07 -11.97
CA ASN A 44 -2.01 21.76 -12.99
C ASN A 44 -0.50 21.64 -12.80
N VAL A 45 -0.03 21.23 -11.63
CA VAL A 45 1.41 21.21 -11.30
C VAL A 45 1.79 19.91 -10.60
N ILE A 46 2.88 19.31 -11.07
CA ILE A 46 3.58 18.20 -10.41
C ILE A 46 4.94 18.73 -9.92
N ARG A 47 5.33 18.39 -8.68
CA ARG A 47 6.63 18.76 -8.11
C ARG A 47 7.28 17.53 -7.49
N ILE A 48 8.49 17.21 -7.95
CA ILE A 48 9.39 16.27 -7.28
C ILE A 48 10.23 17.07 -6.30
N VAL A 49 10.17 16.70 -5.02
CA VAL A 49 10.77 17.42 -3.90
C VAL A 49 11.80 16.58 -3.16
N ASP A 50 12.88 17.25 -2.78
CA ASP A 50 13.96 16.73 -1.94
C ASP A 50 14.03 17.62 -0.70
N GLY A 51 13.56 17.09 0.43
CA GLY A 51 13.27 17.87 1.62
C GLY A 51 12.24 18.98 1.33
N THR A 52 12.64 20.24 1.51
CA THR A 52 11.79 21.42 1.23
C THR A 52 11.99 22.01 -0.16
N GLN A 53 12.93 21.48 -0.94
CA GLN A 53 13.32 22.05 -2.23
C GLN A 53 12.66 21.31 -3.38
N THR A 54 12.06 22.04 -4.32
CA THR A 54 11.58 21.48 -5.57
C THR A 54 12.73 21.31 -6.55
N ARG A 55 12.95 20.08 -6.96
CA ARG A 55 14.01 19.69 -7.90
C ARG A 55 13.49 19.64 -9.31
N VAL A 56 12.29 19.09 -9.50
CA VAL A 56 11.60 19.03 -10.78
C VAL A 56 10.21 19.61 -10.62
N GLN A 57 9.79 20.44 -11.56
CA GLN A 57 8.43 20.95 -11.65
C GLN A 57 7.91 20.73 -13.05
N ILE A 58 6.73 20.13 -13.18
CA ILE A 58 6.02 19.96 -14.43
C ILE A 58 4.73 20.75 -14.35
N ASN A 59 4.56 21.69 -15.28
CA ASN A 59 3.33 22.46 -15.42
C ASN A 59 2.53 21.88 -16.58
N SER A 60 1.26 21.58 -16.34
CA SER A 60 0.32 21.26 -17.40
C SER A 60 -0.17 22.54 -18.05
N GLY A 61 -0.02 22.60 -19.36
CA GLY A 61 -0.59 23.68 -20.16
C GLY A 61 -2.03 23.39 -20.58
N LEU A 62 -2.71 24.41 -21.11
CA LEU A 62 -4.10 24.33 -21.59
C LEU A 62 -4.31 23.34 -22.77
N SER A 63 -3.23 22.86 -23.38
CA SER A 63 -3.22 21.87 -24.46
C SER A 63 -2.17 20.80 -24.15
N LYS A 64 -2.36 19.57 -24.66
CA LYS A 64 -1.40 18.45 -24.50
C LYS A 64 0.03 18.84 -24.91
N GLN A 65 0.15 19.77 -25.86
CA GLN A 65 1.40 20.32 -26.41
C GLN A 65 2.08 21.40 -25.55
N ASN A 66 1.45 21.89 -24.48
CA ASN A 66 1.94 23.02 -23.69
C ASN A 66 2.52 22.61 -22.32
N HIS A 67 2.92 21.34 -22.16
CA HIS A 67 3.56 20.89 -20.93
C HIS A 67 4.97 21.47 -20.83
N GLN A 68 5.31 22.02 -19.68
CA GLN A 68 6.62 22.60 -19.41
C GLN A 68 7.28 21.84 -18.27
N ILE A 69 8.57 21.55 -18.41
CA ILE A 69 9.37 20.98 -17.34
C ILE A 69 10.49 21.95 -16.93
N PHE A 70 10.69 22.05 -15.62
CA PHE A 70 11.74 22.82 -15.00
C PHE A 70 12.59 21.89 -14.13
N ILE A 71 13.90 21.93 -14.31
CA ILE A 71 14.87 21.18 -13.50
C ILE A 71 15.75 22.19 -12.76
N LYS A 72 15.79 22.09 -11.42
CA LYS A 72 16.46 23.07 -10.54
C LYS A 72 16.06 24.53 -10.88
N GLY A 73 14.78 24.74 -11.24
CA GLY A 73 14.21 26.04 -11.62
C GLY A 73 14.54 26.53 -13.04
N ARG A 74 15.23 25.73 -13.87
CA ARG A 74 15.54 26.08 -15.26
C ARG A 74 14.58 25.39 -16.21
N TRP A 75 13.94 26.15 -17.10
CA TRP A 75 13.10 25.60 -18.14
C TRP A 75 13.91 24.76 -19.12
N ILE A 76 13.42 23.56 -19.44
CA ILE A 76 13.96 22.70 -20.50
C ILE A 76 13.02 22.80 -21.71
N ALA A 77 13.55 23.27 -22.83
CA ALA A 77 12.83 23.26 -24.09
C ALA A 77 12.76 21.83 -24.64
N LEU A 78 11.57 21.41 -25.04
CA LEU A 78 11.30 20.08 -25.59
C LEU A 78 10.72 20.21 -27.00
N THR A 79 10.96 19.21 -27.86
CA THR A 79 10.23 19.08 -29.13
C THR A 79 8.80 18.62 -28.88
N GLU A 80 7.97 18.61 -29.93
CA GLU A 80 6.60 18.10 -29.82
C GLU A 80 6.59 16.62 -29.41
N GLU A 81 7.46 15.80 -29.99
CA GLU A 81 7.59 14.38 -29.68
C GLU A 81 8.03 14.13 -28.24
N GLU A 82 9.00 14.91 -27.76
CA GLU A 82 9.49 14.83 -26.38
C GLU A 82 8.40 15.27 -25.37
N THR A 83 7.59 16.26 -25.75
CA THR A 83 6.46 16.74 -24.95
C THR A 83 5.37 15.66 -24.81
N LEU A 84 5.21 14.77 -25.79
CA LEU A 84 4.28 13.64 -25.68
C LEU A 84 4.69 12.67 -24.56
N VAL A 85 5.99 12.38 -24.44
CA VAL A 85 6.52 11.50 -23.37
C VAL A 85 6.39 12.18 -22.00
N LEU A 86 6.67 13.48 -21.91
CA LEU A 86 6.43 14.25 -20.68
C LEU A 86 4.95 14.23 -20.27
N ASN A 87 4.03 14.35 -21.22
CA ASN A 87 2.60 14.28 -20.97
C ASN A 87 2.17 12.87 -20.55
N GLU A 88 2.69 11.81 -21.17
CA GLU A 88 2.45 10.42 -20.76
C GLU A 88 2.88 10.20 -19.29
N TYR A 89 4.10 10.62 -18.93
CA TYR A 89 4.61 10.56 -17.56
C TYR A 89 3.73 11.34 -16.58
N SER A 90 3.37 12.57 -16.95
CA SER A 90 2.53 13.46 -16.12
C SER A 90 1.12 12.91 -15.91
N GLN A 91 0.57 12.21 -16.89
CA GLN A 91 -0.73 11.55 -16.78
C GLN A 91 -0.64 10.29 -15.91
N GLY A 92 0.40 9.47 -16.10
CA GLY A 92 0.65 8.30 -15.26
C GLY A 92 0.80 8.65 -13.78
N LEU A 93 1.48 9.76 -13.46
CA LEU A 93 1.55 10.29 -12.10
C LEU A 93 0.18 10.71 -11.57
N ARG A 94 -0.62 11.43 -12.37
CA ARG A 94 -1.94 11.91 -11.96
C ARG A 94 -3.00 10.81 -11.85
N SER A 95 -2.84 9.68 -12.54
CA SER A 95 -3.72 8.52 -12.36
C SER A 95 -3.29 7.66 -11.18
N THR A 96 -1.99 7.49 -10.95
CA THR A 96 -1.47 6.50 -10.01
C THR A 96 -1.36 7.05 -8.58
N VAL A 97 -0.91 8.29 -8.41
CA VAL A 97 -0.58 8.84 -7.08
C VAL A 97 -1.83 9.14 -6.26
N PRO A 98 -2.89 9.81 -6.80
CA PRO A 98 -4.12 10.03 -6.03
C PRO A 98 -4.72 8.71 -5.50
N GLU A 99 -4.68 7.68 -6.34
CA GLU A 99 -5.16 6.35 -5.99
C GLU A 99 -4.31 5.69 -4.90
N LEU A 100 -2.98 5.79 -4.97
CA LEU A 100 -2.09 5.30 -3.90
C LEU A 100 -2.31 6.04 -2.58
N VAL A 101 -2.47 7.36 -2.62
CA VAL A 101 -2.75 8.16 -1.41
C VAL A 101 -4.10 7.75 -0.83
N ASN A 102 -5.15 7.63 -1.67
CA ASN A 102 -6.46 7.18 -1.22
C ASN A 102 -6.37 5.76 -0.65
N LEU A 103 -5.65 4.84 -1.27
CA LEU A 103 -5.46 3.47 -0.76
C LEU A 103 -4.81 3.48 0.63
N ALA A 104 -3.77 4.28 0.82
CA ALA A 104 -3.08 4.40 2.10
C ALA A 104 -4.02 5.00 3.17
N THR A 105 -4.69 6.12 2.86
CA THR A 105 -5.59 6.81 3.82
C THR A 105 -6.83 5.98 4.12
N ASP A 106 -7.47 5.39 3.11
CA ASP A 106 -8.64 4.54 3.28
C ASP A 106 -8.26 3.28 4.05
N GLY A 107 -7.08 2.70 3.80
CA GLY A 107 -6.65 1.49 4.50
C GLY A 107 -6.52 1.68 6.00
N VAL A 108 -5.95 2.80 6.44
CA VAL A 108 -5.86 3.13 7.87
C VAL A 108 -7.23 3.46 8.43
N ASN A 109 -8.00 4.32 7.80
CA ASN A 109 -9.34 4.68 8.28
C ASN A 109 -10.26 3.46 8.41
N LEU A 110 -10.17 2.51 7.48
CA LEU A 110 -10.91 1.24 7.55
C LEU A 110 -10.48 0.36 8.74
N GLY A 111 -9.20 0.38 9.10
CA GLY A 111 -8.69 -0.33 10.28
C GLY A 111 -9.13 0.32 11.58
N LEU A 112 -9.02 1.65 11.68
CA LEU A 112 -9.46 2.42 12.86
C LEU A 112 -10.97 2.26 13.08
N SER A 113 -11.80 2.43 12.05
CA SER A 113 -13.25 2.26 12.18
C SER A 113 -13.69 0.82 12.48
N ALA A 114 -12.89 -0.19 12.12
CA ALA A 114 -13.18 -1.57 12.51
C ALA A 114 -13.01 -1.76 14.02
N ILE A 115 -12.01 -1.11 14.62
CA ILE A 115 -11.75 -1.16 16.06
C ILE A 115 -12.85 -0.41 16.81
N GLU A 116 -13.20 0.79 16.36
CA GLU A 116 -14.29 1.61 16.91
C GLU A 116 -15.60 0.82 16.94
N GLN A 117 -15.99 0.19 15.82
CA GLN A 117 -17.23 -0.60 15.72
C GLN A 117 -17.30 -1.78 16.68
N VAL A 118 -16.19 -2.49 16.87
CA VAL A 118 -16.16 -3.60 17.83
C VAL A 118 -16.22 -3.05 19.26
N VAL A 119 -15.54 -1.95 19.58
CA VAL A 119 -15.57 -1.37 20.93
C VAL A 119 -16.94 -0.82 21.30
N GLU A 120 -17.59 -0.10 20.38
CA GLU A 120 -18.98 0.38 20.53
C GLU A 120 -19.97 -0.77 20.78
N GLY A 121 -19.74 -1.94 20.16
CA GLY A 121 -20.59 -3.12 20.35
C GLY A 121 -20.54 -3.71 21.77
N PHE A 122 -19.54 -3.36 22.58
CA PHE A 122 -19.30 -3.93 23.90
C PHE A 122 -19.29 -2.90 25.04
N SER A 123 -19.24 -1.60 24.73
CA SER A 123 -19.24 -0.49 25.70
C SER A 123 -20.00 0.72 25.15
N ASP A 124 -20.86 1.33 25.98
CA ASP A 124 -21.57 2.57 25.65
C ASP A 124 -20.64 3.80 25.53
N LYS A 125 -19.37 3.66 25.93
CA LYS A 125 -18.34 4.71 25.84
C LYS A 125 -17.05 4.13 25.30
N GLU A 126 -16.49 4.84 24.32
CA GLU A 126 -15.15 4.57 23.84
C GLU A 126 -14.10 5.09 24.85
N PRO A 127 -13.09 4.29 25.24
CA PRO A 127 -12.05 4.76 26.15
C PRO A 127 -11.21 5.89 25.52
N GLU A 128 -11.02 7.00 26.23
CA GLU A 128 -10.21 8.14 25.77
C GLU A 128 -8.76 7.73 25.38
N VAL A 129 -8.22 6.71 26.04
CA VAL A 129 -6.90 6.15 25.73
C VAL A 129 -6.88 5.52 24.32
N LEU A 130 -7.94 4.83 23.92
CA LEU A 130 -8.04 4.22 22.60
C LEU A 130 -8.08 5.30 21.52
N GLN A 131 -8.96 6.28 21.66
CA GLN A 131 -9.09 7.39 20.72
C GLN A 131 -7.76 8.12 20.49
N ASN A 132 -7.02 8.42 21.56
CA ASN A 132 -5.72 9.08 21.45
C ASN A 132 -4.67 8.25 20.69
N GLN A 133 -4.70 6.92 20.83
CA GLN A 133 -3.78 6.04 20.09
C GLN A 133 -4.17 5.92 18.61
N LEU A 134 -5.48 5.83 18.31
CA LEU A 134 -5.99 5.79 16.94
C LEU A 134 -5.67 7.10 16.20
N GLU A 135 -5.86 8.24 16.85
CA GLU A 135 -5.53 9.56 16.29
C GLU A 135 -4.02 9.73 16.04
N TYR A 136 -3.17 9.15 16.90
CA TYR A 136 -1.72 9.13 16.66
C TYR A 136 -1.36 8.36 15.39
N VAL A 137 -1.98 7.19 15.18
CA VAL A 137 -1.77 6.37 13.97
C VAL A 137 -2.20 7.12 12.72
N GLU A 138 -3.37 7.75 12.75
CA GLU A 138 -3.86 8.60 11.65
C GLU A 138 -2.87 9.72 11.32
N LYS A 139 -2.41 10.47 12.33
CA LYS A 139 -1.42 11.55 12.16
C LYS A 139 -0.09 11.05 11.61
N ALA A 140 0.39 9.89 12.05
CA ALA A 140 1.63 9.29 11.57
C ALA A 140 1.54 8.94 10.07
N LEU A 141 0.39 8.40 9.63
CA LEU A 141 0.12 8.15 8.22
C LEU A 141 0.02 9.46 7.44
N MET A 142 -0.74 10.43 7.93
CA MET A 142 -0.90 11.73 7.29
C MET A 142 0.42 12.46 7.10
N ASN A 143 1.46 12.15 7.89
CA ASN A 143 2.79 12.71 7.65
C ASN A 143 3.48 12.13 6.41
N LYS A 144 3.14 10.90 5.99
CA LYS A 144 3.67 10.21 4.82
C LYS A 144 2.81 10.42 3.57
N PHE A 145 1.48 10.38 3.72
CA PHE A 145 0.50 10.51 2.65
C PHE A 145 -0.48 11.61 3.01
N LYS A 146 -0.51 12.70 2.24
CA LYS A 146 -1.45 13.82 2.47
C LYS A 146 -2.37 13.97 1.29
N LYS A 147 -3.63 14.23 1.60
CA LYS A 147 -4.67 14.65 0.68
C LYS A 147 -5.24 15.97 1.19
N GLY A 148 -5.05 17.04 0.43
CA GLY A 148 -5.77 18.30 0.60
C GLY A 148 -6.93 18.40 -0.39
N ASP A 149 -7.60 19.56 -0.42
CA ASP A 149 -8.72 19.80 -1.33
C ASP A 149 -8.31 19.77 -2.81
N ASP A 150 -7.08 20.22 -3.11
CA ASP A 150 -6.56 20.40 -4.47
C ASP A 150 -5.19 19.74 -4.70
N PHE A 151 -4.66 19.01 -3.71
CA PHE A 151 -3.33 18.41 -3.82
C PHE A 151 -3.21 17.04 -3.14
N TYR A 152 -2.29 16.26 -3.67
CA TYR A 152 -1.81 14.99 -3.12
C TYR A 152 -0.33 15.11 -2.83
N TYR A 153 0.12 14.54 -1.71
CA TYR A 153 1.54 14.47 -1.36
C TYR A 153 1.94 13.09 -0.86
N ILE A 154 3.09 12.62 -1.34
CA ILE A 154 3.78 11.43 -0.84
C ILE A 154 5.17 11.84 -0.37
N ALA A 155 5.52 11.49 0.87
CA ALA A 155 6.85 11.71 1.40
C ALA A 155 7.87 10.72 0.80
N PRO A 156 9.16 11.08 0.73
CA PRO A 156 10.20 10.17 0.26
C PRO A 156 10.18 8.82 0.99
N GLN A 157 10.43 7.74 0.25
CA GLN A 157 10.52 6.36 0.76
C GLN A 157 9.26 5.87 1.49
N SER A 158 8.10 6.51 1.28
CA SER A 158 6.87 6.11 1.96
C SER A 158 6.39 4.74 1.49
N LEU A 159 6.52 4.43 0.20
CA LEU A 159 6.01 3.18 -0.37
C LEU A 159 6.79 1.93 0.09
N SER A 160 8.13 1.97 0.08
CA SER A 160 8.97 0.81 0.43
C SER A 160 8.97 0.48 1.93
N ARG A 161 8.40 1.36 2.77
CA ARG A 161 8.21 1.15 4.20
C ARG A 161 6.74 0.97 4.57
N LEU A 162 5.82 0.85 3.61
CA LEU A 162 4.40 0.68 3.91
C LEU A 162 4.17 -0.61 4.72
N ASP A 163 4.74 -1.74 4.31
CA ASP A 163 4.56 -3.01 5.00
C ASP A 163 5.11 -2.97 6.44
N ASP A 164 6.30 -2.42 6.63
CA ASP A 164 6.91 -2.25 7.96
C ASP A 164 6.12 -1.25 8.81
N PHE A 165 5.56 -0.20 8.19
CA PHE A 165 4.70 0.77 8.85
C PHE A 165 3.38 0.12 9.31
N PHE A 166 2.71 -0.65 8.44
CA PHE A 166 1.48 -1.35 8.80
C PHE A 166 1.73 -2.41 9.89
N LYS A 167 2.79 -3.21 9.78
CA LYS A 167 3.10 -4.26 10.76
C LYS A 167 3.58 -3.68 12.10
N ASN A 168 4.62 -2.85 12.09
CA ASN A 168 5.33 -2.45 13.31
C ASN A 168 4.79 -1.16 13.93
N GLU A 169 4.28 -0.23 13.13
CA GLU A 169 3.79 1.06 13.65
C GLU A 169 2.28 1.09 13.84
N ILE A 170 1.51 0.40 13.00
CA ILE A 170 0.04 0.40 13.10
C ILE A 170 -0.46 -0.81 13.89
N SER A 171 -0.14 -2.04 13.48
CA SER A 171 -0.66 -3.25 14.13
C SER A 171 -0.28 -3.32 15.60
N ASP A 172 1.00 -3.15 15.93
CA ASP A 172 1.48 -3.19 17.31
C ASP A 172 0.85 -2.08 18.19
N LYS A 173 0.62 -0.90 17.63
CA LYS A 173 -0.02 0.21 18.36
C LYS A 173 -1.50 0.00 18.54
N ILE A 174 -2.20 -0.56 17.55
CA ILE A 174 -3.59 -0.99 17.67
C ILE A 174 -3.70 -2.04 18.77
N HIS A 175 -2.88 -3.10 18.73
CA HIS A 175 -2.87 -4.13 19.77
C HIS A 175 -2.59 -3.52 21.15
N ALA A 176 -1.57 -2.66 21.28
CA ALA A 176 -1.26 -2.00 22.55
C ALA A 176 -2.39 -1.07 23.03
N ALA A 177 -3.07 -0.36 22.13
CA ALA A 177 -4.19 0.51 22.46
C ALA A 177 -5.41 -0.28 22.94
N VAL A 178 -5.74 -1.38 22.25
CA VAL A 178 -6.83 -2.28 22.62
C VAL A 178 -6.53 -2.95 23.95
N HIS A 179 -5.36 -3.59 24.11
CA HIS A 179 -4.96 -4.24 25.36
C HIS A 179 -4.83 -3.26 26.53
N GLY A 180 -4.26 -2.07 26.30
CA GLY A 180 -4.09 -1.04 27.33
C GLY A 180 -5.41 -0.43 27.78
N SER A 181 -6.29 -0.10 26.83
CA SER A 181 -7.62 0.46 27.14
C SER A 181 -8.49 -0.56 27.87
N LEU A 182 -8.43 -1.82 27.43
CA LEU A 182 -9.17 -2.88 28.07
C LEU A 182 -8.61 -3.23 29.45
N GLY A 183 -7.28 -3.24 29.62
CA GLY A 183 -6.63 -3.37 30.93
C GLY A 183 -7.02 -2.24 31.90
N ALA A 184 -7.11 -0.99 31.42
CA ALA A 184 -7.55 0.14 32.23
C ALA A 184 -9.04 0.01 32.63
N ILE A 185 -9.90 -0.46 31.73
CA ILE A 185 -11.31 -0.78 32.06
C ILE A 185 -11.38 -1.87 33.14
N LEU A 186 -10.58 -2.94 33.02
CA LEU A 186 -10.53 -4.03 34.01
C LEU A 186 -10.09 -3.53 35.39
N LEU A 187 -9.07 -2.68 35.46
CA LEU A 187 -8.58 -2.11 36.71
C LEU A 187 -9.62 -1.19 37.36
N ALA A 188 -10.22 -0.28 36.59
CA ALA A 188 -11.25 0.63 37.10
C ALA A 188 -12.50 -0.09 37.60
N LEU A 189 -12.88 -1.20 36.95
CA LEU A 189 -13.95 -2.06 37.42
C LEU A 189 -13.54 -2.89 38.66
N GLY A 190 -12.29 -3.37 38.71
CA GLY A 190 -11.74 -4.06 39.88
C GLY A 190 -11.77 -3.18 41.14
N GLU A 191 -11.34 -1.92 41.03
CA GLU A 191 -11.41 -0.94 42.11
C GLU A 191 -12.86 -0.64 42.54
N ALA A 192 -13.83 -0.69 41.61
CA ALA A 192 -15.24 -0.51 41.94
C ALA A 192 -15.86 -1.73 42.65
N PHE A 193 -15.42 -2.95 42.34
CA PHE A 193 -15.93 -4.20 42.93
C PHE A 193 -15.26 -4.61 44.23
N GLU A 194 -14.15 -3.98 44.62
CA GLU A 194 -13.51 -4.16 45.94
C GLU A 194 -14.42 -3.75 47.12
N SER A 195 -15.59 -3.16 46.82
CA SER A 195 -16.61 -2.75 47.77
C SER A 195 -17.80 -3.73 47.97
N ASP A 196 -17.85 -4.85 47.22
CA ASP A 196 -19.00 -5.80 47.23
C ASP A 196 -18.51 -7.26 47.35
N GLU A 197 -18.98 -8.01 48.35
CA GLU A 197 -18.51 -9.38 48.74
C GLU A 197 -18.94 -10.50 47.75
N GLY A 198 -18.82 -10.28 46.44
CA GLY A 198 -19.12 -11.27 45.39
C GLY A 198 -17.89 -12.06 44.92
N ASN A 199 -18.10 -13.16 44.20
CA ASN A 199 -17.05 -14.00 43.60
C ASN A 199 -16.32 -13.25 42.47
N ILE A 200 -15.35 -12.41 42.83
CA ILE A 200 -14.60 -11.52 41.94
C ILE A 200 -13.87 -12.32 40.85
N GLU A 201 -13.37 -13.52 41.18
CA GLU A 201 -12.67 -14.39 40.23
C GLU A 201 -13.56 -14.83 39.06
N GLU A 202 -14.80 -15.22 39.32
CA GLU A 202 -15.74 -15.67 38.29
C GLU A 202 -16.14 -14.53 37.34
N ARG A 203 -16.25 -13.31 37.86
CA ARG A 203 -16.55 -12.11 37.07
C ARG A 203 -15.35 -11.63 36.24
N LEU A 204 -14.14 -11.77 36.78
CA LEU A 204 -12.89 -11.50 36.04
C LEU A 204 -12.68 -12.51 34.91
N LEU A 205 -13.02 -13.79 35.12
CA LEU A 205 -12.96 -14.83 34.08
C LEU A 205 -13.96 -14.56 32.95
N ASP A 206 -15.23 -14.24 33.27
CA ASP A 206 -16.24 -13.87 32.27
C ASP A 206 -15.81 -12.63 31.44
N MET A 207 -15.18 -11.66 32.08
CA MET A 207 -14.63 -10.49 31.39
C MET A 207 -13.41 -10.82 30.51
N GLY A 208 -12.56 -11.77 30.93
CA GLY A 208 -11.48 -12.32 30.10
C GLY A 208 -12.01 -13.00 28.84
N ASP A 209 -13.04 -13.83 28.97
CA ASP A 209 -13.68 -14.50 27.83
C ASP A 209 -14.30 -13.49 26.85
N ARG A 210 -14.94 -12.43 27.37
CA ARG A 210 -15.47 -11.32 26.54
C ARG A 210 -14.35 -10.55 25.84
N MET A 211 -13.20 -10.38 26.48
CA MET A 211 -12.01 -9.74 25.88
C MET A 211 -11.46 -10.55 24.70
N ASP A 212 -11.37 -11.86 24.84
CA ASP A 212 -10.90 -12.74 23.76
C ASP A 212 -11.84 -12.70 22.54
N ILE A 213 -13.15 -12.61 22.78
CA ILE A 213 -14.15 -12.45 21.72
C ILE A 213 -13.99 -11.10 21.01
N ILE A 214 -13.83 -9.99 21.75
CA ILE A 214 -13.58 -8.65 21.18
C ILE A 214 -12.33 -8.67 20.29
N SER A 215 -11.22 -9.21 20.81
CA SER A 215 -9.96 -9.29 20.06
C SER A 215 -10.14 -10.10 18.78
N SER A 216 -10.82 -11.26 18.85
CA SER A 216 -11.07 -12.10 17.68
C SER A 216 -11.95 -11.43 16.62
N GLU A 217 -12.95 -10.65 17.03
CA GLU A 217 -13.81 -9.91 16.09
C GLU A 217 -13.06 -8.74 15.44
N ILE A 218 -12.17 -8.05 16.17
CA ILE A 218 -11.27 -7.05 15.58
C ILE A 218 -10.39 -7.70 14.51
N ASP A 219 -9.76 -8.83 14.82
CA ASP A 219 -8.89 -9.54 13.87
C ASP A 219 -9.62 -9.93 12.59
N LYS A 220 -10.85 -10.47 12.71
CA LYS A 220 -11.68 -10.80 11.54
C LYS A 220 -12.04 -9.56 10.72
N ALA A 221 -12.39 -8.47 11.38
CA ALA A 221 -12.74 -7.22 10.71
C ALA A 221 -11.52 -6.65 9.96
N LEU A 222 -10.35 -6.63 10.59
CA LEU A 222 -9.09 -6.21 9.98
C LEU A 222 -8.70 -7.11 8.80
N GLN A 223 -8.79 -8.43 8.94
CA GLN A 223 -8.45 -9.37 7.87
C GLN A 223 -9.33 -9.17 6.63
N LYS A 224 -10.63 -8.94 6.81
CA LYS A 224 -11.55 -8.66 5.69
C LYS A 224 -11.20 -7.37 4.97
N LYS A 225 -10.80 -6.32 5.71
CA LYS A 225 -10.37 -5.04 5.11
C LYS A 225 -9.00 -5.16 4.45
N ALA A 226 -8.06 -5.87 5.06
CA ALA A 226 -6.73 -6.14 4.52
C ALA A 226 -6.81 -6.79 3.12
N SER A 227 -7.68 -7.79 2.93
CA SER A 227 -7.85 -8.44 1.61
C SER A 227 -8.31 -7.47 0.51
N VAL A 228 -9.10 -6.44 0.84
CA VAL A 228 -9.49 -5.41 -0.13
C VAL A 228 -8.30 -4.51 -0.49
N LEU A 229 -7.47 -4.17 0.50
CA LEU A 229 -6.27 -3.36 0.31
C LEU A 229 -5.21 -4.10 -0.51
N GLU A 230 -5.00 -5.39 -0.25
CA GLU A 230 -4.07 -6.25 -1.00
C GLU A 230 -4.40 -6.29 -2.50
N LYS A 231 -5.68 -6.48 -2.85
CA LYS A 231 -6.11 -6.49 -4.25
C LYS A 231 -5.83 -5.18 -4.96
N LYS A 232 -6.11 -4.06 -4.30
CA LYS A 232 -5.83 -2.72 -4.83
C LYS A 232 -4.32 -2.51 -4.96
N ALA A 233 -3.53 -2.90 -3.97
CA ALA A 233 -2.08 -2.79 -3.99
C ALA A 233 -1.47 -3.57 -5.18
N ALA A 234 -1.96 -4.79 -5.44
CA ALA A 234 -1.52 -5.60 -6.58
C ALA A 234 -1.85 -4.93 -7.93
N GLU A 235 -3.03 -4.32 -8.07
CA GLU A 235 -3.41 -3.57 -9.28
C GLU A 235 -2.47 -2.40 -9.56
N TYR A 236 -2.13 -1.62 -8.52
CA TYR A 236 -1.26 -0.44 -8.69
C TYR A 236 0.21 -0.78 -8.92
N CYS A 237 0.64 -2.00 -8.63
CA CYS A 237 1.99 -2.44 -8.99
C CYS A 237 2.25 -2.29 -10.50
N GLY A 238 1.33 -2.76 -11.34
CA GLY A 238 1.46 -2.65 -12.79
C GLY A 238 1.50 -1.20 -13.27
N CYS A 239 0.74 -0.32 -12.61
CA CYS A 239 0.77 1.12 -12.90
C CYS A 239 2.14 1.72 -12.56
N LEU A 240 2.73 1.36 -11.42
CA LEU A 240 4.05 1.82 -11.01
C LEU A 240 5.17 1.30 -11.92
N GLN A 241 5.07 0.06 -12.39
CA GLN A 241 5.99 -0.49 -13.40
C GLN A 241 5.93 0.29 -14.72
N SER A 242 4.72 0.54 -15.23
CA SER A 242 4.55 1.34 -16.45
C SER A 242 5.03 2.78 -16.28
N LEU A 243 4.88 3.34 -15.07
CA LEU A 243 5.37 4.67 -14.74
C LEU A 243 6.92 4.73 -14.74
N ASP A 244 7.59 3.72 -14.18
CA ASP A 244 9.06 3.57 -14.19
C ASP A 244 9.63 3.46 -15.61
N GLU A 245 8.99 2.67 -16.48
CA GLU A 245 9.36 2.57 -17.89
C GLU A 245 9.23 3.92 -18.62
N THR A 246 8.17 4.66 -18.31
CA THR A 246 7.92 5.99 -18.88
C THR A 246 8.90 7.03 -18.35
N GLU A 247 9.23 6.95 -17.06
CA GLU A 247 10.28 7.76 -16.44
C GLU A 247 11.63 7.52 -17.10
N THR A 248 12.01 6.25 -17.29
CA THR A 248 13.25 5.86 -17.97
C THR A 248 13.31 6.41 -19.40
N ARG A 249 12.21 6.35 -20.16
CA ARG A 249 12.13 6.98 -21.49
C ARG A 249 12.34 8.49 -21.41
N LEU A 250 11.72 9.16 -20.44
CA LEU A 250 11.87 10.61 -20.24
C LEU A 250 13.29 11.00 -19.81
N GLN A 251 13.95 10.19 -18.99
CA GLN A 251 15.35 10.38 -18.59
C GLN A 251 16.32 10.25 -19.77
N ASN A 252 16.05 9.37 -20.74
CA ASN A 252 16.85 9.28 -21.96
C ASN A 252 16.73 10.54 -22.84
N ILE A 253 15.56 11.19 -22.83
CA ILE A 253 15.32 12.46 -23.52
C ILE A 253 15.95 13.62 -22.75
N ILE A 254 15.82 13.63 -21.42
CA ILE A 254 16.30 14.68 -20.52
C ILE A 254 17.28 14.05 -19.50
N PRO A 255 18.57 13.88 -19.84
CA PRO A 255 19.54 13.20 -18.97
C PRO A 255 19.70 13.82 -17.57
N GLN A 256 19.32 15.09 -17.39
CA GLN A 256 19.32 15.77 -16.10
C GLN A 256 18.31 15.17 -15.10
N LEU A 257 17.30 14.43 -15.56
CA LEU A 257 16.31 13.77 -14.71
C LEU A 257 16.83 12.52 -14.02
N VAL A 258 17.95 11.93 -14.46
CA VAL A 258 18.54 10.75 -13.83
C VAL A 258 18.93 11.02 -12.36
N GLU A 259 19.28 12.27 -12.02
CA GLU A 259 19.54 12.69 -10.62
C GLU A 259 18.25 12.67 -9.77
N PHE A 260 17.08 12.74 -10.40
CA PHE A 260 15.76 12.86 -9.77
C PHE A 260 14.85 11.68 -10.04
N ASP A 261 15.46 10.52 -10.26
CA ASP A 261 14.78 9.23 -10.43
C ASP A 261 13.81 8.97 -9.27
N LEU A 262 12.52 9.10 -9.57
CA LEU A 262 11.41 9.10 -8.63
C LEU A 262 10.98 7.68 -8.33
N VAL A 263 10.59 6.91 -9.34
CA VAL A 263 10.14 5.53 -9.19
C VAL A 263 11.35 4.61 -9.21
N LYS A 264 11.46 3.70 -8.24
CA LYS A 264 12.51 2.69 -8.19
C LYS A 264 11.91 1.33 -7.94
N ILE A 265 12.09 0.43 -8.90
CA ILE A 265 11.71 -0.97 -8.77
C ILE A 265 12.91 -1.74 -8.23
N LYS A 266 12.78 -2.32 -7.05
CA LYS A 266 13.83 -3.15 -6.45
C LYS A 266 13.57 -4.62 -6.79
N PRO A 267 14.55 -5.35 -7.34
CA PRO A 267 14.47 -6.80 -7.36
C PRO A 267 14.49 -7.31 -5.90
N LYS A 268 13.67 -8.32 -5.60
CA LYS A 268 13.85 -9.08 -4.36
C LYS A 268 15.21 -9.78 -4.41
N ILE A 269 16.07 -9.48 -3.43
CA ILE A 269 17.32 -10.21 -3.18
C ILE A 269 16.99 -11.47 -2.38
#